data_AF-A0A7Y2R5N1-F1
#
_entry.id   AF-A0A7Y2R5N1-F1
#
_cell.length_a   1.000
_cell.length_b   1.000
_cell.length_c   1.000
_cell.angle_alpha   90.00
_cell.angle_beta   90.00
_cell.angle_gamma   90.00
#
_symmetry.space_group_name_H-M   'P 1'
#
loop_
_entity.id
_entity.type
_entity.pdbx_description
1 polymer ?
#
loop_
_entity_poly.entity_id
_entity_poly.type
_entity_poly.pdbx_seq_one_letter_code
_entity_poly.pdbx_strand_id
1 'polypeptide(L)'
;MITDPQGTVLALFLVFCRIGGCVLALPGFSSARVPDQLRVFIAGALSIAVMPLLWDTVYPAVHTGAGTYIGLIFSESLIGVMYGMLARIYTIGMQFAATIIAMMVGYTQPGSADILEDTPETSLSGFITFAGIMILFIMDFHHIVFRALIDSYTTMPFGGLMQMRATLISFTDTLEQTTYIMLRLSSPFLIYGMIFNVSIGFINKLAPQIPVYFISTPYLLMGGLFLIYFSIAALINQFGQSFGSIYIGR
;
A
#
# COMPACT_ATOMS: atom_id res chain seq x y z
N MET A 1 -29.91 28.84 -6.98
CA MET A 1 -28.95 29.90 -7.35
C MET A 1 -27.72 29.69 -6.48
N ILE A 2 -26.53 29.51 -7.05
CA ILE A 2 -25.29 29.51 -6.26
C ILE A 2 -25.15 30.92 -5.68
N THR A 3 -25.43 31.07 -4.39
CA THR A 3 -25.46 32.37 -3.71
C THR A 3 -24.06 32.94 -3.47
N ASP A 4 -23.03 32.09 -3.52
CA ASP A 4 -21.61 32.46 -3.43
C ASP A 4 -20.74 31.54 -4.32
N PRO A 5 -20.38 31.99 -5.54
CA PRO A 5 -19.53 31.22 -6.45
C PRO A 5 -18.12 31.00 -5.91
N GLN A 6 -17.59 31.95 -5.12
CA GLN A 6 -16.21 31.91 -4.64
C GLN A 6 -16.08 30.89 -3.51
N GLY A 7 -17.00 30.92 -2.53
CA GLY A 7 -17.06 29.94 -1.45
C GLY A 7 -17.28 28.50 -1.96
N THR A 8 -18.09 28.35 -3.02
CA THR A 8 -18.35 27.04 -3.65
C THR A 8 -17.09 26.44 -4.28
N VAL A 9 -16.33 27.23 -5.04
CA VAL A 9 -15.08 26.79 -5.68
C VAL A 9 -14.03 26.44 -4.63
N LEU A 10 -13.93 27.24 -3.57
CA LEU A 10 -12.97 27.01 -2.50
C LEU A 10 -13.28 25.75 -1.68
N ALA A 11 -14.56 25.54 -1.33
CA ALA A 11 -14.99 24.32 -0.65
C ALA A 11 -14.70 23.08 -1.51
N LEU A 12 -14.95 23.14 -2.82
CA LEU A 12 -14.63 22.07 -3.75
C LEU A 12 -13.13 21.82 -3.85
N PHE A 13 -12.32 22.89 -3.84
CA PHE A 13 -10.86 22.78 -3.86
C PHE A 13 -10.31 22.11 -2.60
N LEU A 14 -10.86 22.41 -1.42
CA LEU A 14 -10.43 21.76 -0.16
C LEU A 14 -10.81 20.27 -0.12
N VAL A 15 -12.00 19.92 -0.58
CA VAL A 15 -12.40 18.51 -0.76
C VAL A 15 -11.47 17.81 -1.74
N PHE A 16 -11.10 18.50 -2.83
CA PHE A 16 -10.11 18.01 -3.79
C PHE A 16 -8.73 17.82 -3.18
N CYS A 17 -8.27 18.69 -2.27
CA CYS A 17 -7.00 18.50 -1.57
C CYS A 17 -6.99 17.19 -0.76
N ARG A 18 -8.07 16.88 -0.04
CA ARG A 18 -8.16 15.64 0.76
C ARG A 18 -8.28 14.39 -0.12
N ILE A 19 -9.20 14.39 -1.08
CA ILE A 19 -9.42 13.24 -1.97
C ILE A 19 -8.22 13.04 -2.90
N GLY A 20 -7.70 14.13 -3.48
CA GLY A 20 -6.50 14.12 -4.30
C GLY A 20 -5.28 13.61 -3.54
N GLY A 21 -5.05 14.09 -2.30
CA GLY A 21 -4.00 13.57 -1.44
C GLY A 21 -4.10 12.05 -1.22
N CYS A 22 -5.31 11.54 -1.02
CA CYS A 22 -5.56 10.11 -0.87
C CYS A 22 -5.27 9.34 -2.16
N VAL A 23 -5.83 9.77 -3.30
CA VAL A 23 -5.63 9.12 -4.61
C VAL A 23 -4.17 9.08 -5.03
N LEU A 24 -3.39 10.13 -4.70
CA LEU A 24 -1.95 10.18 -4.99
C LEU A 24 -1.13 9.17 -4.18
N ALA A 25 -1.59 8.82 -2.97
CA ALA A 25 -0.91 7.84 -2.12
C ALA A 25 -1.47 6.42 -2.25
N LEU A 26 -2.70 6.26 -2.75
CA LEU A 26 -3.41 4.99 -2.84
C LEU A 26 -2.70 4.04 -3.83
N PRO A 27 -2.36 2.81 -3.42
CA PRO A 27 -1.70 1.86 -4.29
C PRO A 27 -2.57 1.51 -5.51
N GLY A 28 -1.94 1.18 -6.63
CA GLY A 28 -2.61 0.98 -7.92
C GLY A 28 -2.89 2.29 -8.67
N PHE A 29 -3.49 3.29 -8.03
CA PHE A 29 -3.70 4.62 -8.63
C PHE A 29 -2.41 5.45 -8.68
N SER A 30 -1.55 5.31 -7.67
CA SER A 30 -0.23 5.94 -7.60
C SER A 30 0.85 5.26 -8.45
N SER A 31 0.51 4.22 -9.23
CA SER A 31 1.50 3.47 -10.05
C SER A 31 2.05 4.34 -11.17
N ALA A 32 3.36 4.24 -11.45
CA ALA A 32 4.06 4.95 -12.53
C ALA A 32 3.42 4.77 -13.92
N ARG A 33 2.62 3.72 -14.11
CA ARG A 33 1.92 3.42 -15.37
C ARG A 33 0.67 4.27 -15.61
N VAL A 34 0.09 4.84 -14.56
CA VAL A 34 -1.05 5.74 -14.66
C VAL A 34 -0.53 7.14 -14.94
N PRO A 35 -0.84 7.77 -16.09
CA PRO A 35 -0.40 9.13 -16.38
C PRO A 35 -0.88 10.10 -15.29
N ASP A 36 -0.02 11.02 -14.88
CA ASP A 36 -0.33 11.97 -13.80
C ASP A 36 -1.62 12.77 -14.09
N GLN A 37 -1.88 13.08 -15.35
CA GLN A 37 -3.10 13.75 -15.80
C GLN A 37 -4.37 12.95 -15.43
N LEU A 38 -4.35 11.63 -15.62
CA LEU A 38 -5.49 10.78 -15.32
C LEU A 38 -5.77 10.72 -13.81
N ARG A 39 -4.71 10.73 -12.98
CA ARG A 39 -4.86 10.76 -11.51
C ARG A 39 -5.57 12.03 -11.05
N VAL A 40 -5.21 13.18 -11.61
CA VAL A 40 -5.85 14.47 -11.30
C VAL A 40 -7.30 14.49 -11.75
N PHE A 41 -7.63 13.97 -12.94
CA PHE A 41 -9.02 13.87 -13.39
C PHE A 41 -9.87 12.94 -12.52
N ILE A 42 -9.34 11.80 -12.10
CA ILE A 42 -10.03 10.87 -11.17
C ILE A 42 -10.30 11.56 -9.83
N ALA A 43 -9.27 12.21 -9.25
CA ALA A 43 -9.42 12.95 -8.00
C ALA A 43 -10.47 14.08 -8.13
N GLY A 44 -10.45 14.82 -9.23
CA GLY A 44 -11.43 15.87 -9.51
C GLY A 44 -12.86 15.34 -9.64
N ALA A 45 -13.05 14.26 -10.40
CA ALA A 45 -14.36 13.63 -10.58
C ALA A 45 -14.93 13.08 -9.27
N LEU A 46 -14.10 12.42 -8.46
CA LEU A 46 -14.49 11.93 -7.13
C LEU A 46 -14.86 13.10 -6.20
N SER A 47 -14.11 14.20 -6.26
CA SER A 47 -14.38 15.38 -5.44
C SER A 47 -15.72 16.03 -5.77
N ILE A 48 -16.04 16.16 -7.06
CA ILE A 48 -17.35 16.65 -7.52
C ILE A 48 -18.47 15.71 -7.07
N ALA A 49 -18.26 14.39 -7.14
CA ALA A 49 -19.25 13.40 -6.75
C ALA A 49 -19.55 13.40 -5.24
N VAL A 50 -18.53 13.65 -4.41
CA VAL A 50 -18.66 13.64 -2.94
C VAL A 50 -19.13 15.00 -2.40
N MET A 51 -18.91 16.10 -3.13
CA MET A 51 -19.26 17.46 -2.72
C MET A 51 -20.70 17.62 -2.17
N PRO A 52 -21.77 17.07 -2.78
CA PRO A 52 -23.13 17.25 -2.27
C PRO A 52 -23.35 16.62 -0.89
N LEU A 53 -22.61 15.55 -0.57
CA LEU A 53 -22.71 14.86 0.71
C LEU A 53 -22.06 15.67 1.85
N LEU A 54 -21.04 16.47 1.51
CA LEU A 54 -20.25 17.24 2.48
C LEU A 54 -20.64 18.72 2.51
N TRP A 55 -21.65 19.14 1.76
CA TRP A 55 -22.01 20.54 1.61
C TRP A 55 -22.26 21.24 2.96
N ASP A 56 -23.04 20.60 3.83
CA ASP A 56 -23.43 21.16 5.13
C ASP A 56 -22.27 21.21 6.14
N THR A 57 -21.17 20.48 5.90
CA THR A 57 -19.99 20.45 6.79
C THR A 57 -18.86 21.34 6.29
N VAL A 58 -18.61 21.38 4.98
CA VAL A 58 -17.50 22.14 4.38
C VAL A 58 -17.83 23.63 4.24
N TYR A 59 -19.03 23.93 3.74
CA TYR A 59 -19.42 25.29 3.35
C TYR A 59 -19.40 26.28 4.52
N PRO A 60 -19.90 25.94 5.73
CA PRO A 60 -19.82 26.83 6.88
C PRO A 60 -18.37 27.10 7.33
N ALA A 61 -17.48 26.11 7.28
CA ALA A 61 -16.08 26.27 7.67
C ALA A 61 -15.32 27.23 6.73
N VAL A 62 -15.64 27.18 5.43
CA VAL A 62 -15.09 28.08 4.42
C VAL A 62 -15.63 29.51 4.55
N HIS A 63 -16.91 29.66 4.92
CA HIS A 63 -17.56 30.97 5.01
C HIS A 63 -17.22 31.72 6.32
N THR A 64 -16.94 31.01 7.41
CA THR A 64 -16.75 31.59 8.76
C THR A 64 -15.30 31.93 9.12
N GLY A 65 -14.31 31.37 8.42
CA GLY A 65 -12.92 31.36 8.88
C GLY A 65 -11.99 32.26 8.08
N ALA A 66 -11.54 33.38 8.66
CA ALA A 66 -10.33 34.10 8.27
C ALA A 66 -9.03 33.34 8.63
N GLY A 67 -9.07 32.00 8.64
CA GLY A 67 -7.88 31.17 8.77
C GLY A 67 -7.05 31.26 7.49
N THR A 68 -5.73 31.13 7.59
CA THR A 68 -4.86 31.09 6.42
C THR A 68 -5.28 29.90 5.55
N TYR A 69 -5.92 30.13 4.39
CA TYR A 69 -6.35 29.09 3.46
C TYR A 69 -5.25 28.08 3.13
N ILE A 70 -3.99 28.52 3.14
CA ILE A 70 -2.80 27.69 2.99
C ILE A 70 -2.73 26.60 4.06
N GLY A 71 -3.06 26.92 5.32
CA GLY A 71 -3.09 25.96 6.42
C GLY A 71 -4.20 24.92 6.24
N LEU A 72 -5.38 25.33 5.75
CA LEU A 72 -6.47 24.41 5.44
C LEU A 72 -6.08 23.45 4.31
N ILE A 73 -5.55 23.98 3.21
CA ILE A 73 -5.04 23.18 2.08
C ILE A 73 -4.02 22.15 2.56
N PHE A 74 -3.06 22.58 3.37
CA PHE A 74 -2.03 21.70 3.91
C PHE A 74 -2.63 20.60 4.80
N SER A 75 -3.53 20.97 5.72
CA SER A 75 -4.17 20.01 6.63
C SER A 75 -5.01 18.98 5.89
N GLU A 76 -5.85 19.39 4.94
CA GLU A 76 -6.70 18.48 4.16
C GLU A 76 -5.86 17.57 3.27
N SER A 77 -4.82 18.11 2.62
CA SER A 77 -3.88 17.32 1.82
C SER A 77 -3.17 16.27 2.67
N LEU A 78 -2.71 16.66 3.87
CA LEU A 78 -2.01 15.77 4.78
C LEU A 78 -2.92 14.63 5.28
N ILE A 79 -4.17 14.95 5.66
CA ILE A 79 -5.15 13.92 6.04
C ILE A 79 -5.40 12.97 4.86
N GLY A 80 -5.60 13.49 3.66
CA GLY A 80 -5.76 12.70 2.45
C GLY A 80 -4.62 11.71 2.23
N VAL A 81 -3.39 12.24 2.18
CA VAL A 81 -2.17 11.45 2.00
C VAL A 81 -2.05 10.37 3.06
N MET A 82 -2.39 10.69 4.31
CA MET A 82 -2.33 9.71 5.39
C MET A 82 -3.23 8.49 5.14
N TYR A 83 -4.51 8.69 4.82
CA TYR A 83 -5.43 7.58 4.57
C TYR A 83 -5.02 6.72 3.37
N GLY A 84 -4.44 7.34 2.33
CA GLY A 84 -3.85 6.60 1.21
C GLY A 84 -2.56 5.86 1.60
N MET A 85 -1.71 6.48 2.43
CA MET A 85 -0.46 5.88 2.91
C MET A 85 -0.68 4.66 3.80
N LEU A 86 -1.76 4.62 4.60
CA LEU A 86 -2.12 3.42 5.36
C LEU A 86 -2.31 2.20 4.46
N ALA A 87 -3.04 2.36 3.34
CA ALA A 87 -3.19 1.30 2.35
C ALA A 87 -1.86 1.00 1.63
N ARG A 88 -1.04 2.03 1.37
CA ARG A 88 0.26 1.88 0.73
C ARG A 88 1.24 1.07 1.58
N ILE A 89 1.30 1.30 2.89
CA ILE A 89 2.13 0.52 3.82
C ILE A 89 1.81 -0.97 3.72
N TYR A 90 0.52 -1.30 3.62
CA TYR A 90 0.10 -2.69 3.45
C TYR A 90 0.65 -3.32 2.16
N THR A 91 0.57 -2.60 1.04
CA THR A 91 1.09 -3.09 -0.25
C THR A 91 2.62 -3.14 -0.31
N ILE A 92 3.31 -2.19 0.32
CA ILE A 92 4.78 -2.24 0.47
C ILE A 92 5.18 -3.44 1.35
N GLY A 93 4.37 -3.78 2.35
CA GLY A 93 4.55 -5.00 3.13
C GLY A 93 4.53 -6.27 2.25
N MET A 94 3.62 -6.33 1.27
CA MET A 94 3.58 -7.44 0.32
C MET A 94 4.83 -7.52 -0.53
N GLN A 95 5.29 -6.37 -1.03
CA GLN A 95 6.53 -6.23 -1.78
C GLN A 95 7.71 -6.74 -0.97
N PHE A 96 7.82 -6.33 0.30
CA PHE A 96 8.82 -6.83 1.25
C PHE A 96 8.77 -8.36 1.42
N ALA A 97 7.59 -8.95 1.63
CA ALA A 97 7.45 -10.41 1.70
C ALA A 97 7.86 -11.09 0.38
N ALA A 98 7.45 -10.54 -0.76
CA ALA A 98 7.76 -11.07 -2.07
C ALA A 98 9.27 -11.05 -2.36
N THR A 99 9.97 -9.98 -1.98
CA THR A 99 11.44 -9.89 -2.06
C THR A 99 12.11 -10.93 -1.19
N ILE A 100 11.66 -11.12 0.06
CA ILE A 100 12.20 -12.18 0.95
C ILE A 100 12.02 -13.55 0.31
N ILE A 101 10.85 -13.84 -0.23
CA ILE A 101 10.55 -15.12 -0.88
C ILE A 101 11.48 -15.35 -2.07
N ALA A 102 11.65 -14.35 -2.94
CA ALA A 102 12.53 -14.44 -4.10
C ALA A 102 14.00 -14.68 -3.69
N MET A 103 14.47 -14.00 -2.64
CA MET A 103 15.81 -14.19 -2.09
C MET A 103 16.00 -15.59 -1.50
N MET A 104 15.04 -16.09 -0.72
CA MET A 104 15.13 -17.38 -0.04
C MET A 104 15.03 -18.58 -0.98
N VAL A 105 14.31 -18.43 -2.09
CA VAL A 105 14.25 -19.42 -3.18
C VAL A 105 15.50 -19.38 -4.07
N GLY A 106 16.39 -18.40 -3.87
CA GLY A 106 17.61 -18.26 -4.67
C GLY A 106 17.35 -17.79 -6.10
N TYR A 107 16.28 -17.02 -6.31
CA TYR A 107 15.95 -16.45 -7.61
C TYR A 107 16.88 -15.24 -7.89
N THR A 108 17.98 -15.48 -8.61
CA THR A 108 19.08 -14.52 -8.80
C THR A 108 19.04 -13.75 -10.12
N GLN A 109 17.88 -13.66 -10.78
CA GLN A 109 17.74 -12.86 -12.00
C GLN A 109 18.12 -11.39 -11.72
N PRO A 110 18.90 -10.74 -12.61
CA PRO A 110 19.09 -9.30 -12.56
C PRO A 110 17.74 -8.57 -12.47
N GLY A 111 17.63 -7.63 -11.52
CA GLY A 111 16.41 -6.87 -11.32
C GLY A 111 16.01 -6.13 -12.59
N SER A 112 14.74 -6.24 -12.96
CA SER A 112 14.11 -5.46 -14.02
C SER A 112 13.29 -4.34 -13.38
N ALA A 113 12.92 -3.32 -14.16
CA ALA A 113 11.97 -2.31 -13.69
C ALA A 113 10.68 -3.01 -13.20
N ASP A 114 10.22 -2.63 -12.01
CA ASP A 114 9.05 -3.22 -11.38
C ASP A 114 7.74 -2.70 -12.00
N ILE A 115 6.66 -3.45 -11.78
CA ILE A 115 5.31 -3.12 -12.23
C ILE A 115 4.70 -2.01 -11.38
N LEU A 116 5.07 -1.94 -10.10
CA LEU A 116 4.50 -1.00 -9.14
C LEU A 116 5.37 0.26 -8.97
N GLU A 117 6.69 0.08 -8.86
CA GLU A 117 7.67 1.16 -8.67
C GLU A 117 8.79 1.15 -9.73
N ASP A 118 9.52 2.27 -9.88
CA ASP A 118 10.70 2.34 -10.79
C ASP A 118 11.97 1.73 -10.15
N THR A 119 11.83 1.06 -9.00
CA THR A 119 12.93 0.37 -8.34
C THR A 119 13.18 -1.00 -8.99
N PRO A 120 14.46 -1.41 -9.13
CA PRO A 120 14.78 -2.71 -9.69
C PRO A 120 14.30 -3.83 -8.75
N GLU A 121 13.40 -4.66 -9.26
CA GLU A 121 12.89 -5.84 -8.57
C GLU A 121 13.12 -7.12 -9.36
N THR A 122 13.14 -8.24 -8.64
CA THR A 122 13.11 -9.55 -9.30
C THR A 122 11.76 -9.75 -9.98
N SER A 123 11.73 -10.42 -11.13
CA SER A 123 10.46 -10.69 -11.81
C SER A 123 9.50 -11.55 -10.98
N LEU A 124 10.04 -12.38 -10.08
CA LEU A 124 9.24 -13.16 -9.12
C LEU A 124 8.57 -12.28 -8.06
N SER A 125 9.30 -11.32 -7.46
CA SER A 125 8.70 -10.41 -6.48
C SER A 125 7.64 -9.52 -7.13
N GLY A 126 7.94 -8.94 -8.29
CA GLY A 126 7.00 -8.12 -9.04
C GLY A 126 5.72 -8.89 -9.43
N PHE A 127 5.85 -10.17 -9.80
CA PHE A 127 4.68 -11.04 -10.07
C PHE A 127 3.79 -11.23 -8.84
N ILE A 128 4.39 -11.53 -7.68
CA ILE A 128 3.66 -11.73 -6.43
C ILE A 128 2.99 -10.42 -5.98
N THR A 129 3.70 -9.30 -6.03
CA THR A 129 3.17 -7.97 -5.68
C THR A 129 2.03 -7.55 -6.61
N PHE A 130 2.17 -7.80 -7.92
CA PHE A 130 1.12 -7.53 -8.90
C PHE A 130 -0.14 -8.37 -8.63
N ALA A 131 0.02 -9.67 -8.36
CA ALA A 131 -1.09 -10.54 -8.00
C ALA A 131 -1.76 -10.10 -6.67
N GLY A 132 -0.97 -9.63 -5.71
CA GLY A 132 -1.45 -9.02 -4.46
C GLY A 132 -2.32 -7.78 -4.71
N ILE A 133 -1.89 -6.87 -5.58
CA ILE A 133 -2.68 -5.69 -5.92
C ILE A 133 -3.94 -6.07 -6.69
N MET A 134 -3.86 -7.04 -7.62
CA MET A 134 -5.06 -7.53 -8.32
C MET A 134 -6.11 -8.07 -7.36
N ILE A 135 -5.73 -8.88 -6.36
CA ILE A 135 -6.72 -9.40 -5.39
C ILE A 135 -7.34 -8.26 -4.56
N LEU A 136 -6.58 -7.22 -4.21
CA LEU A 136 -7.13 -6.06 -3.52
C LEU A 136 -8.17 -5.32 -4.38
N PHE A 137 -7.90 -5.14 -5.68
CA PHE A 137 -8.89 -4.55 -6.59
C PHE A 137 -10.13 -5.42 -6.76
N ILE A 138 -9.98 -6.75 -6.84
CA ILE A 138 -11.10 -7.69 -6.90
C ILE A 138 -11.95 -7.61 -5.63
N MET A 139 -11.34 -7.35 -4.47
CA MET A 139 -12.01 -7.17 -3.19
C MET A 139 -12.51 -5.73 -2.95
N ASP A 140 -12.46 -4.87 -3.97
CA ASP A 140 -12.94 -3.49 -3.88
C ASP A 140 -12.29 -2.66 -2.74
N PHE A 141 -11.00 -2.90 -2.46
CA PHE A 141 -10.31 -2.25 -1.34
C PHE A 141 -10.39 -0.71 -1.37
N HIS A 142 -10.43 -0.13 -2.57
CA HIS A 142 -10.54 1.31 -2.78
C HIS A 142 -11.87 1.88 -2.25
N HIS A 143 -12.96 1.10 -2.27
CA HIS A 143 -14.23 1.50 -1.64
C HIS A 143 -14.10 1.59 -0.11
N ILE A 144 -13.34 0.68 0.50
CA ILE A 144 -13.06 0.72 1.95
C ILE A 144 -12.28 1.98 2.30
N VAL A 145 -11.26 2.30 1.50
CA VAL A 145 -10.43 3.50 1.71
C VAL A 145 -11.24 4.78 1.51
N PHE A 146 -12.02 4.89 0.43
CA PHE A 146 -12.85 6.08 0.22
C PHE A 146 -13.94 6.23 1.28
N ARG A 147 -14.52 5.14 1.77
CA ARG A 147 -15.47 5.18 2.88
C ARG A 147 -14.81 5.71 4.15
N ALA A 148 -13.62 5.20 4.50
CA ALA A 148 -12.87 5.71 5.65
C ALA A 148 -12.47 7.19 5.48
N LEU A 149 -12.15 7.61 4.25
CA LEU A 149 -11.86 9.01 3.94
C LEU A 149 -13.10 9.91 4.12
N ILE A 150 -14.28 9.46 3.73
CA ILE A 150 -15.53 10.21 3.96
C ILE A 150 -15.86 10.23 5.46
N ASP A 151 -15.75 9.10 6.15
CA ASP A 151 -15.99 9.00 7.59
C ASP A 151 -15.01 9.90 8.38
N SER A 152 -13.81 10.14 7.84
CA SER A 152 -12.81 11.01 8.48
C SER A 152 -13.25 12.47 8.63
N TYR A 153 -14.26 12.94 7.89
CA TYR A 153 -14.84 14.26 8.10
C TYR A 153 -15.61 14.38 9.43
N THR A 154 -16.01 13.26 10.02
CA THR A 154 -16.67 13.22 11.34
C THR A 154 -15.66 13.21 12.49
N THR A 155 -14.51 12.56 12.30
CA THR A 155 -13.47 12.43 13.34
C THR A 155 -12.47 13.59 13.32
N MET A 156 -12.17 14.12 12.14
CA MET A 156 -11.32 15.29 11.92
C MET A 156 -12.09 16.33 11.10
N PRO A 157 -12.90 17.17 11.76
CA PRO A 157 -13.71 18.18 11.07
C PRO A 157 -12.83 19.26 10.42
N PHE A 158 -13.39 19.90 9.39
CA PHE A 158 -12.70 20.94 8.61
C PHE A 158 -12.12 22.04 9.49
N GLY A 159 -10.83 22.34 9.26
CA GLY A 159 -10.12 23.39 10.01
C GLY A 159 -9.78 23.04 11.46
N GLY A 160 -10.08 21.82 11.91
CA GLY A 160 -9.60 21.29 13.18
C GLY A 160 -8.10 21.02 13.16
N LEU A 161 -7.46 21.11 14.33
CA LEU A 161 -6.08 20.65 14.48
C LEU A 161 -6.05 19.12 14.38
N MET A 162 -5.28 18.60 13.42
CA MET A 162 -5.01 17.17 13.31
C MET A 162 -4.42 16.66 14.63
N GLN A 163 -5.04 15.62 15.21
CA GLN A 163 -4.51 14.98 16.40
C GLN A 163 -3.34 14.05 16.02
N MET A 164 -2.18 14.67 15.79
CA MET A 164 -0.96 14.01 15.28
C MET A 164 -0.55 12.75 16.07
N ARG A 165 -0.81 12.74 17.39
CA ARG A 165 -0.53 11.55 18.20
C ARG A 165 -1.41 10.34 17.82
N ALA A 166 -2.71 10.54 17.65
CA ALA A 166 -3.63 9.45 17.31
C ALA A 166 -3.33 8.90 15.90
N THR A 167 -3.09 9.82 14.96
CA THR A 167 -2.56 9.53 13.63
C THR A 167 -1.33 8.64 13.66
N LEU A 168 -0.29 9.04 14.41
CA LEU A 168 0.97 8.31 14.45
C LEU A 168 0.79 6.91 15.05
N ILE A 169 -0.05 6.77 16.07
CA ILE A 169 -0.40 5.47 16.65
C ILE A 169 -1.02 4.57 15.58
N SER A 170 -2.05 5.03 14.86
CA SER A 170 -2.67 4.22 13.80
C SER A 170 -1.68 3.83 12.69
N PHE A 171 -0.73 4.71 12.37
CA PHE A 171 0.34 4.41 11.42
C PHE A 171 1.28 3.32 11.93
N THR A 172 1.74 3.44 13.18
CA THR A 172 2.64 2.45 13.79
C THR A 172 1.94 1.10 13.95
N ASP A 173 0.69 1.08 14.41
CA ASP A 173 -0.11 -0.14 14.56
C ASP A 173 -0.31 -0.85 13.21
N THR A 174 -0.63 -0.08 12.16
CA THR A 174 -0.76 -0.61 10.79
C THR A 174 0.55 -1.21 10.31
N LEU A 175 1.67 -0.53 10.56
CA LEU A 175 3.00 -0.99 10.16
C LEU A 175 3.42 -2.26 10.93
N GLU A 176 3.16 -2.32 12.23
CA GLU A 176 3.44 -3.49 13.06
C GLU A 176 2.64 -4.71 12.58
N GLN A 177 1.31 -4.57 12.46
CA GLN A 177 0.42 -5.64 12.03
C GLN A 177 0.76 -6.12 10.61
N THR A 178 0.99 -5.18 9.69
CA THR A 178 1.44 -5.50 8.33
C THR A 178 2.72 -6.31 8.39
N THR A 179 3.75 -5.82 9.07
CA THR A 179 5.05 -6.51 9.15
C THR A 179 4.90 -7.92 9.73
N TYR A 180 4.11 -8.09 10.79
CA TYR A 180 3.84 -9.40 11.37
C TYR A 180 3.20 -10.37 10.38
N ILE A 181 2.18 -9.92 9.64
CA ILE A 181 1.49 -10.74 8.64
C ILE A 181 2.42 -11.08 7.48
N MET A 182 3.20 -10.12 6.98
CA MET A 182 4.13 -10.34 5.87
C MET A 182 5.28 -11.28 6.24
N LEU A 183 5.80 -11.20 7.48
CA LEU A 183 6.74 -12.17 8.01
C LEU A 183 6.12 -13.56 8.16
N ARG A 184 4.87 -13.65 8.61
CA ARG A 184 4.15 -14.92 8.69
C ARG A 184 3.94 -15.54 7.31
N LEU A 185 3.59 -14.75 6.30
CA LEU A 185 3.41 -15.20 4.91
C LEU A 185 4.73 -15.69 4.28
N SER A 186 5.85 -15.03 4.61
CA SER A 186 7.18 -15.41 4.11
C SER A 186 7.87 -16.52 4.93
N SER A 187 7.35 -16.83 6.14
CA SER A 187 7.93 -17.83 7.05
C SER A 187 8.23 -19.22 6.46
N PRO A 188 7.36 -19.87 5.64
CA PRO A 188 7.68 -21.19 5.09
C PRO A 188 8.90 -21.14 4.15
N PHE A 189 9.07 -20.02 3.43
CA PHE A 189 10.21 -19.81 2.54
C PHE A 189 11.49 -19.50 3.31
N LEU A 190 11.40 -18.71 4.38
CA LEU A 190 12.52 -18.45 5.28
C LEU A 190 13.05 -19.75 5.89
N ILE A 191 12.15 -20.61 6.39
CA ILE A 191 12.53 -21.90 6.98
C ILE A 191 13.16 -22.80 5.92
N TYR A 192 12.54 -22.91 4.74
CA TYR A 192 13.07 -23.68 3.62
C TYR A 192 14.48 -23.23 3.22
N GLY A 193 14.65 -21.93 2.97
CA GLY A 193 15.92 -21.35 2.56
C GLY A 193 16.99 -21.50 3.63
N MET A 194 16.67 -21.29 4.91
CA MET A 194 17.62 -21.48 6.00
C MET A 194 18.07 -22.94 6.13
N ILE A 195 17.14 -23.90 6.14
CA ILE A 195 17.48 -25.33 6.23
C ILE A 195 18.37 -25.72 5.06
N PHE A 196 18.02 -25.32 3.84
CA PHE A 196 18.80 -25.62 2.65
C PHE A 196 20.22 -25.05 2.74
N ASN A 197 20.37 -23.76 3.09
CA ASN A 197 21.67 -23.11 3.22
C ASN A 197 22.54 -23.77 4.31
N VAL A 198 21.94 -24.15 5.44
CA VAL A 198 22.64 -24.89 6.50
C VAL A 198 23.09 -26.26 6.01
N SER A 199 22.24 -27.00 5.30
CA SER A 199 22.60 -28.30 4.71
C SER A 199 23.77 -28.18 3.73
N ILE A 200 23.74 -27.20 2.82
CA ILE A 200 24.85 -26.95 1.88
C ILE A 200 26.12 -26.53 2.63
N GLY A 201 26.00 -25.74 3.69
CA GLY A 201 27.12 -25.37 4.57
C GLY A 201 27.83 -26.59 5.16
N PHE A 202 27.08 -27.59 5.63
CA PHE A 202 27.66 -28.86 6.11
C PHE A 202 28.32 -29.66 4.99
N ILE A 203 27.71 -29.74 3.80
CA ILE A 203 28.28 -30.45 2.65
C ILE A 203 29.58 -29.80 2.17
N ASN A 204 29.63 -28.47 2.12
CA ASN A 204 30.85 -27.70 1.79
C ASN A 204 32.00 -28.03 2.76
N LYS A 205 31.70 -28.25 4.05
CA LYS A 205 32.70 -28.63 5.04
C LYS A 205 33.24 -30.06 4.82
N LEU A 206 32.40 -30.97 4.32
CA LEU A 206 32.76 -32.37 4.07
C LEU A 206 33.51 -32.57 2.73
N ALA A 207 33.17 -31.79 1.71
CA ALA A 207 33.74 -31.88 0.37
C ALA A 207 34.22 -30.52 -0.17
N PRO A 208 35.25 -29.90 0.44
CA PRO A 208 35.70 -28.54 0.10
C PRO A 208 36.35 -28.41 -1.29
N GLN A 209 36.74 -29.52 -1.91
CA GLN A 209 37.33 -29.52 -3.26
C GLN A 209 36.28 -29.33 -4.36
N ILE A 210 34.99 -29.57 -4.07
CA ILE A 210 33.91 -29.45 -5.05
C ILE A 210 33.20 -28.12 -4.82
N PRO A 211 32.95 -27.30 -5.87
CA PRO A 211 32.17 -26.08 -5.73
C PRO A 211 30.67 -26.41 -5.55
N VAL A 212 30.27 -26.86 -4.35
CA VAL A 212 28.92 -27.37 -4.05
C VAL A 212 27.84 -26.34 -4.36
N TYR A 213 28.13 -25.04 -4.22
CA TYR A 213 27.16 -23.97 -4.46
C TYR A 213 26.65 -23.93 -5.91
N PHE A 214 27.51 -24.21 -6.89
CA PHE A 214 27.10 -24.30 -8.31
C PHE A 214 26.17 -25.49 -8.56
N ILE A 215 26.37 -26.58 -7.82
CA ILE A 215 25.53 -27.78 -7.94
C ILE A 215 24.21 -27.60 -7.20
N SER A 216 24.21 -26.93 -6.05
CA SER A 216 23.04 -26.81 -5.17
C SER A 216 22.06 -25.72 -5.56
N THR A 217 22.55 -24.63 -6.17
CA THR A 217 21.69 -23.49 -6.57
C THR A 217 20.52 -23.86 -7.47
N PRO A 218 20.64 -24.73 -8.50
CA PRO A 218 19.48 -25.18 -9.28
C PRO A 218 18.46 -25.96 -8.45
N TYR A 219 18.91 -26.74 -7.47
CA TYR A 219 18.02 -27.50 -6.57
C TYR A 219 17.29 -26.59 -5.58
N LEU A 220 17.97 -25.55 -5.06
CA LEU A 220 17.34 -24.52 -4.23
C LEU A 220 16.21 -23.82 -5.01
N LEU A 221 16.51 -23.43 -6.25
CA LEU A 221 15.56 -22.76 -7.11
C LEU A 221 14.37 -23.66 -7.45
N MET A 222 14.61 -24.92 -7.87
CA MET A 222 13.53 -25.85 -8.19
C MET A 222 12.64 -26.14 -6.97
N GLY A 223 13.24 -26.43 -5.81
CA GLY A 223 12.47 -26.73 -4.60
C GLY A 223 11.68 -25.51 -4.11
N GLY A 224 12.28 -24.33 -4.16
CA GLY A 224 11.61 -23.09 -3.78
C GLY A 224 10.47 -22.72 -4.73
N LEU A 225 10.64 -22.85 -6.05
CA LEU A 225 9.56 -22.64 -7.03
C LEU A 225 8.42 -23.64 -6.86
N PHE A 226 8.73 -24.91 -6.53
CA PHE A 226 7.71 -25.90 -6.21
C PHE A 226 6.93 -25.50 -4.95
N LEU A 227 7.61 -25.01 -3.91
CA LEU A 227 6.97 -24.50 -2.71
C LEU A 227 6.07 -23.29 -3.02
N ILE A 228 6.51 -22.35 -3.87
CA ILE A 228 5.68 -21.24 -4.36
C ILE A 228 4.44 -21.77 -5.06
N TYR A 229 4.58 -22.72 -5.98
CA TYR A 229 3.46 -23.25 -6.75
C TYR A 229 2.30 -23.76 -5.87
N PHE A 230 2.59 -24.46 -4.77
CA PHE A 230 1.55 -24.94 -3.85
C PHE A 230 1.02 -23.88 -2.89
N SER A 231 1.85 -22.89 -2.54
CA SER A 231 1.51 -21.91 -1.50
C SER A 231 0.94 -20.59 -2.05
N ILE A 232 1.15 -20.28 -3.34
CA ILE A 232 0.81 -18.96 -3.91
C ILE A 232 -0.66 -18.60 -3.76
N ALA A 233 -1.57 -19.56 -3.96
CA ALA A 233 -3.00 -19.34 -3.80
C ALA A 233 -3.36 -18.99 -2.34
N ALA A 234 -2.79 -19.74 -1.38
CA ALA A 234 -3.00 -19.48 0.04
C ALA A 234 -2.38 -18.14 0.47
N LEU A 235 -1.20 -17.80 -0.06
CA LEU A 235 -0.48 -16.56 0.23
C LEU A 235 -1.29 -15.33 -0.22
N ILE A 236 -1.76 -15.33 -1.48
CA ILE A 236 -2.56 -14.22 -2.04
C ILE A 236 -3.92 -14.12 -1.32
N ASN A 237 -4.54 -15.25 -1.00
CA ASN A 237 -5.83 -15.27 -0.31
C ASN A 237 -5.72 -14.70 1.12
N GLN A 238 -4.72 -15.12 1.89
CA GLN A 238 -4.46 -14.58 3.23
C GLN A 238 -4.10 -13.10 3.19
N PHE A 239 -3.32 -12.67 2.19
CA PHE A 239 -3.03 -11.27 1.95
C PHE A 239 -4.32 -10.45 1.68
N GLY A 240 -5.21 -10.92 0.81
CA GLY A 240 -6.47 -10.22 0.55
C GLY A 240 -7.35 -10.10 1.80
N GLN A 241 -7.53 -11.21 2.53
CA GLN A 241 -8.38 -11.25 3.72
C GLN A 241 -7.89 -10.37 4.86
N SER A 242 -6.57 -10.25 5.05
CA SER A 242 -6.00 -9.49 6.15
C SER A 242 -6.02 -7.97 5.95
N PHE A 243 -6.29 -7.48 4.73
CA PHE A 243 -6.35 -6.04 4.46
C PHE A 243 -7.44 -5.35 5.28
N GLY A 244 -8.65 -5.91 5.27
CA GLY A 244 -9.81 -5.29 5.92
C GLY A 244 -9.64 -5.17 7.43
N SER A 245 -9.07 -6.20 8.08
CA SER A 245 -8.81 -6.20 9.52
C SER A 245 -7.81 -5.13 9.94
N ILE A 246 -6.73 -4.97 9.17
CA ILE A 246 -5.69 -3.99 9.47
C ILE A 246 -6.18 -2.57 9.22
N TYR A 247 -6.82 -2.34 8.07
CA TYR A 247 -7.23 -0.99 7.68
C TYR A 247 -8.36 -0.43 8.54
N ILE A 248 -9.29 -1.29 8.97
CA ILE A 248 -10.44 -0.90 9.80
C ILE A 248 -10.12 -1.04 11.30
N GLY A 249 -9.04 -1.74 11.66
CA GLY A 249 -8.64 -2.00 13.05
C GLY A 249 -9.58 -2.96 13.79
N ARG A 250 -10.09 -3.98 13.10
CA ARG A 250 -11.00 -5.01 13.65
C ARG A 250 -10.47 -6.41 13.48
#